data_AF-A0A4Y8IDD6-F1
#
_entry.id   AF-A0A4Y8IDD6-F1
#
_cell.length_a   1.000
_cell.length_b   1.000
_cell.length_c   1.000
_cell.angle_alpha   90.00
_cell.angle_beta   90.00
_cell.angle_gamma   90.00
#
_symmetry.space_group_name_H-M   'P 1'
#
loop_
_entity.id
_entity.type
_entity.pdbx_description
1 polymer ?
#
loop_
_entity_poly.entity_id
_entity_poly.type
_entity_poly.pdbx_seq_one_letter_code
_entity_poly.pdbx_strand_id
1 'polypeptide(L)'
;MIKNERGLTLVEVLTTLILTFIIGTLVFSVAISAINNYQHSEIQSQAQSEVNRFILNLTEIHQSHSTYTITRIDASSYQVTMDGNTYTFDSALDNVELYINHKIWQNGSLLTDHLLEVGHSKEIDHREKQDLFIKVTDSNPRFKTIEISTSISRLSGTGGS
;
A
#
# COMPACT_ATOMS: atom_id res chain seq x y z
N MET A 1 -42.23 28.29 -53.88
CA MET A 1 -41.33 27.99 -52.74
C MET A 1 -40.98 26.50 -52.83
N ILE A 2 -39.85 26.16 -53.46
CA ILE A 2 -39.49 24.76 -53.76
C ILE A 2 -38.74 24.20 -52.56
N LYS A 3 -39.31 23.18 -51.90
CA LYS A 3 -38.66 22.43 -50.82
C LYS A 3 -37.65 21.46 -51.43
N ASN A 4 -36.40 21.57 -50.99
CA ASN A 4 -35.27 20.76 -51.46
C ASN A 4 -35.23 19.46 -50.63
N GLU A 5 -35.85 18.39 -51.11
CA GLU A 5 -35.81 17.05 -50.48
C GLU A 5 -34.53 16.33 -50.95
N ARG A 6 -33.39 16.66 -50.33
CA ARG A 6 -32.15 15.89 -50.54
C ARG A 6 -32.27 14.57 -49.78
N GLY A 7 -32.58 13.49 -50.49
CA GLY A 7 -32.58 12.14 -49.92
C GLY A 7 -31.18 11.74 -49.45
N LEU A 8 -31.09 11.14 -48.26
CA LEU A 8 -29.86 10.53 -47.75
C LEU A 8 -29.36 9.46 -48.72
N THR A 9 -28.11 9.57 -49.16
CA THR A 9 -27.52 8.53 -50.00
C THR A 9 -27.08 7.35 -49.14
N LEU A 10 -27.21 6.13 -49.66
CA LEU A 10 -26.81 4.91 -48.96
C LEU A 10 -25.34 4.96 -48.51
N VAL A 11 -24.49 5.58 -49.33
CA VAL A 11 -23.06 5.76 -49.08
C VAL A 11 -22.85 6.66 -47.86
N GLU A 12 -23.59 7.76 -47.74
CA GLU A 12 -23.46 8.71 -46.64
C GLU A 12 -23.90 8.09 -45.29
N VAL A 13 -24.96 7.28 -45.30
CA VAL A 13 -25.38 6.49 -44.12
C VAL A 13 -24.31 5.46 -43.75
N LEU A 14 -23.74 4.76 -44.73
CA LEU A 14 -22.70 3.76 -44.46
C LEU A 14 -21.42 4.41 -43.91
N THR A 15 -21.00 5.56 -44.44
CA THR A 15 -19.83 6.29 -43.96
C THR A 15 -20.03 6.77 -42.51
N THR A 16 -21.19 7.36 -42.19
CA THR A 16 -21.47 7.81 -40.82
C THR A 16 -21.52 6.66 -39.82
N LEU A 17 -22.05 5.50 -40.22
CA LEU A 17 -22.10 4.31 -39.38
C LEU A 17 -20.70 3.76 -39.09
N ILE A 18 -19.85 3.65 -40.12
CA ILE A 18 -18.44 3.25 -39.94
C ILE A 18 -17.71 4.22 -39.01
N LEU A 19 -17.86 5.53 -39.23
CA LEU A 19 -17.20 6.55 -38.41
C LEU A 19 -17.65 6.46 -36.94
N THR A 20 -18.95 6.25 -36.72
CA THR A 20 -19.52 6.10 -35.38
C THR A 20 -18.98 4.86 -34.66
N PHE A 21 -18.83 3.74 -35.36
CA PHE A 21 -18.22 2.53 -34.79
C PHE A 21 -16.74 2.73 -34.44
N ILE A 22 -15.97 3.39 -35.32
CA ILE A 22 -14.56 3.68 -35.05
C ILE A 22 -14.43 4.59 -33.81
N ILE A 23 -15.20 5.67 -33.75
CA ILE A 23 -15.16 6.59 -32.60
C ILE A 23 -15.67 5.89 -31.34
N GLY A 24 -16.77 5.13 -31.43
CA GLY A 24 -17.37 4.42 -30.30
C GLY A 24 -16.43 3.39 -29.69
N THR A 25 -15.73 2.61 -30.52
CA THR A 25 -14.74 1.63 -30.05
C THR A 25 -13.55 2.29 -29.36
N LEU A 26 -13.07 3.43 -29.89
CA LEU A 26 -11.99 4.19 -29.25
C LEU A 26 -12.40 4.74 -27.88
N VAL A 27 -13.58 5.38 -27.78
CA VAL A 27 -14.10 5.90 -26.52
C VAL A 27 -14.30 4.79 -25.49
N PHE A 28 -14.89 3.66 -25.92
CA PHE A 28 -15.09 2.51 -25.04
C PHE A 28 -13.77 1.92 -24.54
N SER A 29 -12.76 1.81 -25.42
CA SER A 29 -11.42 1.35 -25.05
C SER A 29 -10.77 2.23 -23.98
N VAL A 30 -10.83 3.56 -24.16
CA VAL A 30 -10.30 4.51 -23.18
C VAL A 30 -11.06 4.41 -21.85
N ALA A 31 -12.39 4.29 -21.87
CA ALA A 31 -13.19 4.15 -20.66
C ALA A 31 -12.86 2.87 -19.87
N ILE A 32 -12.72 1.72 -20.56
CA ILE A 32 -12.33 0.46 -19.93
C ILE A 32 -10.90 0.55 -19.36
N SER A 33 -9.98 1.18 -20.07
CA SER A 33 -8.61 1.41 -19.57
C SER A 33 -8.62 2.28 -18.31
N ALA A 34 -9.43 3.34 -18.28
CA ALA A 34 -9.58 4.22 -17.12
C ALA A 34 -10.15 3.47 -15.90
N ILE A 35 -11.19 2.65 -16.09
CA ILE A 35 -11.79 1.85 -15.01
C ILE A 35 -10.77 0.84 -14.44
N ASN A 36 -10.04 0.15 -15.30
CA ASN A 36 -9.02 -0.81 -14.86
C ASN A 36 -7.95 -0.08 -14.04
N ASN A 37 -7.40 1.04 -14.54
CA ASN A 37 -6.40 1.83 -13.83
C ASN A 37 -6.90 2.39 -12.49
N TYR A 38 -8.18 2.77 -12.41
CA TYR A 38 -8.77 3.23 -11.15
C TYR A 38 -8.77 2.12 -10.08
N GLN A 39 -9.15 0.90 -10.45
CA GLN A 39 -9.14 -0.25 -9.52
C GLN A 39 -7.73 -0.57 -9.00
N HIS A 40 -6.70 -0.42 -9.84
CA HIS A 40 -5.31 -0.56 -9.40
C HIS A 40 -4.93 0.47 -8.32
N SER A 41 -5.31 1.73 -8.52
CA SER A 41 -4.99 2.81 -7.60
C SER A 41 -5.70 2.67 -6.25
N GLU A 42 -6.94 2.19 -6.25
CA GLU A 42 -7.75 2.05 -5.04
C GLU A 42 -7.17 0.99 -4.09
N ILE A 43 -6.90 -0.22 -4.59
CA ILE A 43 -6.35 -1.32 -3.77
C ILE A 43 -4.99 -0.91 -3.19
N GLN A 44 -4.14 -0.28 -4.00
CA GLN A 44 -2.83 0.19 -3.56
C GLN A 44 -2.96 1.28 -2.47
N SER A 45 -3.90 2.21 -2.63
CA SER A 45 -4.15 3.27 -1.66
C SER A 45 -4.65 2.71 -0.33
N GLN A 46 -5.56 1.73 -0.36
CA GLN A 46 -6.07 1.05 0.83
C GLN A 46 -4.96 0.32 1.57
N ALA A 47 -4.15 -0.47 0.87
CA ALA A 47 -2.99 -1.18 1.43
C ALA A 47 -1.99 -0.21 2.06
N GLN A 48 -1.66 0.89 1.38
CA GLN A 48 -0.76 1.90 1.92
C GLN A 48 -1.34 2.58 3.16
N SER A 49 -2.64 2.88 3.18
CA SER A 49 -3.32 3.45 4.35
C SER A 49 -3.29 2.49 5.54
N GLU A 50 -3.49 1.19 5.30
CA GLU A 50 -3.42 0.17 6.34
C GLU A 50 -2.02 0.07 6.96
N VAL A 51 -0.96 0.02 6.13
CA VAL A 51 0.43 0.00 6.61
C VAL A 51 0.79 1.29 7.33
N ASN A 52 0.34 2.44 6.84
CA ASN A 52 0.59 3.72 7.53
C ASN A 52 -0.04 3.73 8.93
N ARG A 53 -1.27 3.19 9.07
CA ARG A 53 -1.91 3.03 10.38
C ARG A 53 -1.11 2.07 11.28
N PHE A 54 -0.57 0.99 10.73
CA PHE A 54 0.32 0.10 11.48
C PHE A 54 1.56 0.81 12.01
N ILE A 55 2.25 1.57 11.14
CA ILE A 55 3.42 2.39 11.52
C ILE A 55 3.05 3.42 12.58
N LEU A 56 1.90 4.10 12.45
CA LEU A 56 1.45 5.09 13.42
C LEU A 56 1.21 4.45 14.79
N ASN A 57 0.53 3.30 14.85
CA ASN A 57 0.32 2.57 16.09
C ASN A 57 1.66 2.10 16.69
N LEU A 58 2.58 1.57 15.87
CA LEU A 58 3.93 1.23 16.33
C LEU A 58 4.68 2.44 16.88
N THR A 59 4.52 3.61 16.24
CA THR A 59 5.14 4.86 16.69
C THR A 59 4.55 5.29 18.04
N GLU A 60 3.23 5.25 18.21
CA GLU A 60 2.56 5.57 19.46
C GLU A 60 2.98 4.63 20.59
N ILE A 61 3.02 3.32 20.30
CA ILE A 61 3.49 2.29 21.24
C ILE A 61 4.94 2.57 21.65
N HIS A 62 5.81 2.82 20.68
CA HIS A 62 7.22 3.14 20.93
C HIS A 62 7.41 4.45 21.71
N GLN A 63 6.48 5.40 21.61
CA GLN A 63 6.52 6.64 22.39
C GLN A 63 6.02 6.46 23.82
N SER A 64 5.04 5.59 24.03
CA SER A 64 4.28 5.46 25.28
C SER A 64 4.82 4.37 26.22
N HIS A 65 5.38 3.29 25.69
CA HIS A 65 5.83 2.14 26.47
C HIS A 65 7.36 2.06 26.52
N SER A 66 7.91 1.48 27.59
CA SER A 66 9.37 1.33 27.73
C SER A 66 9.96 0.23 26.87
N THR A 67 9.27 -0.89 26.86
CA THR A 67 9.63 -2.07 26.11
C THR A 67 8.35 -2.68 25.56
N TYR A 68 8.46 -3.32 24.39
CA TYR A 68 7.36 -4.05 23.79
C TYR A 68 7.91 -5.14 22.89
N THR A 69 7.12 -6.18 22.68
CA THR A 69 7.49 -7.30 21.83
C THR A 69 6.61 -7.31 20.61
N ILE A 70 7.22 -7.31 19.42
CA ILE A 70 6.51 -7.57 18.17
C ILE A 70 6.69 -9.04 17.82
N THR A 71 5.59 -9.74 17.61
CA THR A 71 5.54 -11.12 17.15
C THR A 71 4.86 -11.17 15.80
N ARG A 72 5.47 -11.83 14.81
CA ARG A 72 4.80 -12.12 13.55
C ARG A 72 4.00 -13.41 13.71
N ILE A 73 2.68 -13.34 13.60
CA ILE A 73 1.80 -14.50 13.81
C ILE A 73 1.74 -15.33 12.53
N ASP A 74 1.56 -14.68 11.38
CA ASP A 74 1.50 -15.33 10.06
C ASP A 74 2.09 -14.42 8.96
N ALA A 75 1.74 -14.71 7.70
CA ALA A 75 2.26 -13.98 6.54
C ALA A 75 1.90 -12.48 6.53
N SER A 76 0.74 -12.10 7.06
CA SER A 76 0.17 -10.75 6.97
C SER A 76 -0.22 -10.15 8.33
N SER A 77 -0.15 -10.91 9.42
CA SER A 77 -0.53 -10.46 10.76
C SER A 77 0.62 -10.38 11.77
N TYR A 78 0.55 -9.35 12.62
CA TYR A 78 1.52 -9.06 13.67
C TYR A 78 0.79 -8.75 14.98
N GLN A 79 1.34 -9.23 16.09
CA GLN A 79 0.89 -8.87 17.42
C GLN A 79 2.00 -8.11 18.14
N VAL A 80 1.62 -7.01 18.77
CA VAL A 80 2.49 -6.20 19.61
C VAL A 80 1.99 -6.33 21.04
N THR A 81 2.86 -6.79 21.93
CA THR A 81 2.55 -7.00 23.35
C THR A 81 3.27 -5.96 24.19
N MET A 82 2.52 -5.21 25.01
CA MET A 82 3.03 -4.13 25.86
C MET A 82 2.36 -4.23 27.23
N ASP A 83 3.13 -4.38 28.31
CA ASP A 83 2.64 -4.31 29.70
C ASP A 83 1.32 -5.05 29.98
N GLY A 84 1.15 -6.24 29.40
CA GLY A 84 -0.06 -7.08 29.55
C GLY A 84 -1.22 -6.77 28.59
N ASN A 85 -1.10 -5.71 27.79
CA ASN A 85 -2.00 -5.39 26.67
C ASN A 85 -1.43 -5.89 25.34
N THR A 86 -2.33 -6.10 24.37
CA THR A 86 -1.95 -6.49 23.01
C THR A 86 -2.61 -5.60 21.97
N TYR A 87 -1.86 -5.29 20.93
CA TYR A 87 -2.35 -4.69 19.69
C TYR A 87 -2.12 -5.70 18.57
N THR A 88 -3.14 -5.94 17.75
CA THR A 88 -3.03 -6.82 16.58
C THR A 88 -3.18 -6.00 15.31
N PHE A 89 -2.23 -6.16 14.42
CA PHE A 89 -2.32 -5.76 13.02
C PHE A 89 -2.66 -7.01 12.21
N ASP A 90 -3.75 -6.96 11.45
CA ASP A 90 -4.21 -8.03 10.59
C ASP A 90 -4.57 -7.42 9.24
N SER A 91 -3.82 -7.78 8.20
CA SER A 91 -3.99 -7.24 6.85
C SER A 91 -4.70 -8.24 5.96
N ALA A 92 -5.60 -7.72 5.11
CA ALA A 92 -6.28 -8.51 4.09
C ALA A 92 -5.39 -8.90 2.89
N LEU A 93 -4.14 -8.45 2.89
CA LEU A 93 -3.15 -8.72 1.84
C LEU A 93 -2.41 -10.01 2.13
N ASP A 94 -1.91 -10.67 1.09
CA ASP A 94 -1.33 -12.01 1.26
C ASP A 94 -0.03 -12.02 2.08
N ASN A 95 0.79 -10.97 1.99
CA ASN A 95 2.05 -10.95 2.71
C ASN A 95 2.49 -9.53 3.07
N VAL A 96 2.87 -9.36 4.35
CA VAL A 96 3.46 -8.15 4.89
C VAL A 96 4.75 -8.53 5.60
N GLU A 97 5.90 -8.16 5.04
CA GLU A 97 7.22 -8.36 5.62
C GLU A 97 7.62 -7.12 6.42
N LEU A 98 7.99 -7.30 7.69
CA LEU A 98 8.50 -6.25 8.55
C LEU A 98 9.97 -6.51 8.85
N TYR A 99 10.82 -5.57 8.46
CA TYR A 99 12.21 -5.49 8.88
C TYR A 99 12.33 -4.39 9.92
N ILE A 100 12.92 -4.71 11.06
CA ILE A 100 12.98 -3.78 12.19
C ILE A 100 14.27 -3.95 12.97
N ASN A 101 15.07 -2.89 13.07
CA ASN A 101 16.27 -2.84 13.91
C ASN A 101 16.82 -1.41 14.02
N HIS A 102 17.79 -1.17 14.90
CA HIS A 102 18.49 0.11 15.00
C HIS A 102 19.17 0.55 13.69
N LYS A 103 19.51 -0.41 12.82
CA LYS A 103 20.01 -0.20 11.47
C LYS A 103 19.61 -1.39 10.61
N ILE A 104 18.90 -1.12 9.52
CA ILE A 104 18.47 -2.16 8.57
C ILE A 104 19.09 -2.05 7.18
N TRP A 105 19.94 -1.05 6.97
CA TRP A 105 20.62 -0.82 5.69
C TRP A 105 22.14 -0.81 5.87
N GLN A 106 22.85 -1.48 4.98
CA GLN A 106 24.30 -1.41 4.90
C GLN A 106 24.73 -1.29 3.44
N ASN A 107 25.49 -0.23 3.11
CA ASN A 107 26.00 0.02 1.76
C ASN A 107 24.90 0.04 0.67
N GLY A 108 23.69 0.51 1.01
CA GLY A 108 22.56 0.57 0.09
C GLY A 108 21.73 -0.73 -0.02
N SER A 109 22.14 -1.80 0.66
CA SER A 109 21.41 -3.07 0.70
C SER A 109 20.66 -3.25 2.00
N LEU A 110 19.45 -3.81 1.91
CA LEU A 110 18.64 -4.20 3.07
C LEU A 110 19.27 -5.43 3.74
N LEU A 111 19.38 -5.36 5.06
CA LEU A 111 19.88 -6.43 5.91
C LEU A 111 18.75 -7.45 6.16
N THR A 112 18.84 -8.60 5.49
CA THR A 112 17.75 -9.59 5.47
C THR A 112 17.58 -10.34 6.79
N ASP A 113 18.62 -10.39 7.62
CA ASP A 113 18.64 -10.95 8.97
C ASP A 113 17.80 -10.13 9.97
N HIS A 114 17.28 -8.98 9.56
CA HIS A 114 16.38 -8.16 10.37
C HIS A 114 14.90 -8.33 10.00
N LEU A 115 14.60 -9.26 9.09
CA LEU A 115 13.24 -9.71 8.84
C LEU A 115 12.68 -10.39 10.09
N LEU A 116 11.51 -9.96 10.53
CA LEU A 116 10.75 -10.71 11.53
C LEU A 116 10.06 -11.90 10.84
N GLU A 117 10.60 -13.09 11.05
CA GLU A 117 10.05 -14.33 10.50
C GLU A 117 8.77 -14.75 11.21
N VAL A 118 7.93 -15.54 10.53
CA VAL A 118 6.69 -16.06 11.11
C VAL A 118 6.99 -16.90 12.35
N GLY A 119 6.21 -16.71 13.40
CA GLY A 119 6.38 -17.36 14.71
C GLY A 119 7.52 -16.77 15.56
N HIS A 120 8.32 -15.85 15.01
CA HIS A 120 9.39 -15.20 15.75
C HIS A 120 8.92 -13.89 16.37
N SER A 121 9.60 -13.52 17.45
CA SER A 121 9.32 -12.31 18.22
C SER A 121 10.60 -11.50 18.40
N LYS A 122 10.45 -10.17 18.43
CA LYS A 122 11.53 -9.24 18.74
C LYS A 122 11.09 -8.28 19.84
N GLU A 123 11.83 -8.28 20.94
CA GLU A 123 11.72 -7.27 21.97
C GLU A 123 12.41 -5.98 21.51
N ILE A 124 11.79 -4.84 21.81
CA ILE A 124 12.23 -3.53 21.37
C ILE A 124 12.24 -2.59 22.56
N ASP A 125 13.39 -1.93 22.75
CA ASP A 125 13.57 -0.86 23.71
C ASP A 125 13.28 0.49 23.05
N HIS A 126 12.43 1.29 23.70
CA HIS A 126 12.04 2.62 23.23
C HIS A 126 13.15 3.69 23.26
N ARG A 127 14.27 3.43 23.93
CA ARG A 127 15.40 4.38 24.03
C ARG A 127 16.17 4.47 22.72
N GLU A 128 16.10 3.43 21.92
CA GLU A 128 16.79 3.36 20.64
C GLU A 128 15.84 3.70 19.50
N LYS A 129 16.30 4.54 18.59
CA LYS A 129 15.66 4.70 17.30
C LYS A 129 15.65 3.35 16.59
N GLN A 130 14.50 2.95 16.07
CA GLN A 130 14.36 1.76 15.23
C GLN A 130 14.06 2.18 13.79
N ASP A 131 14.86 1.70 12.86
CA ASP A 131 14.54 1.77 11.44
C ASP A 131 13.56 0.65 11.09
N LEU A 132 12.58 0.99 10.26
CA LEU A 132 11.53 0.11 9.76
C LEU A 132 11.61 0.04 8.24
N PHE A 133 11.48 -1.16 7.71
CA PHE A 133 11.16 -1.36 6.30
C PHE A 133 10.02 -2.37 6.20
N ILE A 134 8.93 -1.95 5.56
CA ILE A 134 7.76 -2.78 5.35
C ILE A 134 7.61 -3.04 3.86
N LYS A 135 7.56 -4.30 3.48
CA LYS A 135 7.30 -4.73 2.12
C LYS A 135 6.01 -5.52 2.07
N VAL A 136 5.12 -5.12 1.18
CA VAL A 136 3.80 -5.72 1.04
C VAL A 136 3.66 -6.30 -0.36
N THR A 137 3.24 -7.55 -0.42
CA THR A 137 2.96 -8.25 -1.68
C THR A 137 1.60 -8.93 -1.61
N ASP A 138 0.96 -9.05 -2.76
CA ASP A 138 -0.35 -9.68 -2.90
C ASP A 138 -0.36 -10.51 -4.19
N SER A 139 -1.04 -11.65 -4.18
CA SER A 139 -1.15 -12.55 -5.33
C SER A 139 -2.03 -11.98 -6.43
N ASN A 140 -2.80 -10.92 -6.16
CA ASN A 140 -3.53 -10.21 -7.18
C ASN A 140 -2.55 -9.65 -8.22
N PRO A 141 -2.64 -10.07 -9.50
CA PRO A 141 -1.71 -9.62 -10.55
C PRO A 141 -1.78 -8.11 -10.81
N ARG A 142 -2.82 -7.46 -10.29
CA ARG A 142 -3.03 -6.01 -10.37
C ARG A 142 -2.37 -5.25 -9.23
N PHE A 143 -1.95 -5.92 -8.18
CA PHE A 143 -1.27 -5.32 -7.05
C PHE A 143 0.20 -5.08 -7.39
N LYS A 144 0.68 -3.87 -7.10
CA LYS A 144 2.10 -3.55 -7.16
C LYS A 144 2.66 -3.59 -5.76
N THR A 145 3.82 -4.22 -5.60
CA THR A 145 4.55 -4.26 -4.33
C THR A 145 4.67 -2.87 -3.74
N ILE A 146 4.30 -2.73 -2.48
CA ILE A 146 4.46 -1.49 -1.71
C ILE A 146 5.66 -1.67 -0.80
N GLU A 147 6.56 -0.71 -0.84
CA GLU A 147 7.75 -0.67 0.01
C GLU A 147 7.78 0.65 0.75
N ILE A 148 7.81 0.60 2.08
CA ILE A 148 7.82 1.78 2.95
C ILE A 148 9.02 1.67 3.88
N SER A 149 9.93 2.64 3.78
CA SER A 149 11.03 2.80 4.74
C SER A 149 10.76 4.00 5.63
N THR A 150 10.86 3.80 6.93
CA THR A 150 10.68 4.86 7.93
C THR A 150 11.50 4.55 9.17
N SER A 151 11.40 5.38 10.20
CA SER A 151 11.98 5.10 11.49
C SER A 151 11.08 5.62 12.61
N ILE A 152 11.06 4.88 13.71
CA ILE A 152 10.38 5.26 14.94
C ILE A 152 11.42 5.63 15.99
N SER A 153 11.12 6.67 16.75
CA SER A 153 11.93 7.13 17.87
C SER A 153 11.04 7.90 18.83
N ARG A 154 11.48 8.02 20.08
CA ARG A 154 10.83 8.94 21.02
C ARG A 154 11.07 10.38 20.58
N LEU A 155 10.00 11.16 20.58
CA LEU A 155 10.10 12.61 20.57
C LEU A 155 10.83 13.02 21.85
N SER A 156 12.09 13.41 21.69
CA SER A 156 12.86 14.04 22.77
C SER A 156 12.24 15.41 22.97
N GLY A 157 11.59 15.63 24.10
CA GLY A 157 11.18 16.98 24.50
C GLY A 157 12.42 17.86 24.53
N THR A 158 12.51 18.81 23.61
CA THR A 158 13.40 19.95 23.74
C THR A 158 12.82 20.86 24.81
N GLY A 159 13.23 20.63 26.05
CA GLY A 159 12.93 21.46 27.22
C GLY A 159 13.43 20.76 28.48
N GLY A 160 14.37 21.28 29.25
CA GLY A 160 15.11 22.52 29.24
C GLY A 160 16.32 22.34 30.15
N SER A 161 17.18 23.35 30.15
CA SER A 161 18.43 23.50 30.91
C SER A 161 18.37 23.11 32.38
#